data_AF-A0A2K3M3E4-F1
#
_entry.id   AF-A0A2K3M3E4-F1
#
_cell.length_a   1.000
_cell.length_b   1.000
_cell.length_c   1.000
_cell.angle_alpha   90.00
_cell.angle_beta   90.00
_cell.angle_gamma   90.00
#
_symmetry.space_group_name_H-M   'P 1'
#
loop_
_entity.id
_entity.type
_entity.pdbx_description
1 polymer ?
#
loop_
_entity_poly.entity_id
_entity_poly.type
_entity_poly.pdbx_seq_one_letter_code
_entity_poly.pdbx_strand_id
1 'polypeptide(L)'
;ISAILSTIIGLHYGHVLIHFQDHLSRLKQWLLLGLALLTLGFVLHFTHAIPLNKQLYTLSYVCVTSGAAALVFSASYVMVDIWGLKLLFVPFKWIGMNAMLVYVMAAEGIFAGFINGWYYDDPRNTLVYWIQQHVFIRVWHSTRVGILLYVIFAEILFWAVIAGILHQLGIYWKL
;
A
#
# COMPACT_ATOMS: atom_id res chain seq x y z
N ILE A 1 -19.24 -7.36 -12.94
CA ILE A 1 -18.41 -7.59 -14.16
C ILE A 1 -17.03 -6.95 -14.01
N SER A 2 -16.93 -5.64 -13.77
CA SER A 2 -15.65 -4.93 -13.58
C SER A 2 -14.72 -5.57 -12.52
N ALA A 3 -15.25 -6.01 -11.37
CA ALA A 3 -14.47 -6.69 -10.34
C ALA A 3 -13.95 -8.08 -10.77
N ILE A 4 -14.71 -8.81 -11.60
CA ILE A 4 -14.27 -10.10 -12.16
C ILE A 4 -13.15 -9.86 -13.17
N LEU A 5 -13.24 -8.79 -13.96
CA LEU A 5 -12.17 -8.38 -14.87
C LEU A 5 -10.89 -8.04 -14.13
N SER A 6 -10.96 -7.23 -13.06
CA SER A 6 -9.77 -6.88 -12.29
C SER A 6 -9.13 -8.10 -11.62
N THR A 7 -9.92 -9.06 -11.12
CA THR A 7 -9.38 -10.31 -10.56
C THR A 7 -8.74 -11.21 -11.62
N ILE A 8 -9.36 -11.38 -12.79
CA ILE A 8 -8.77 -12.17 -13.88
C ILE A 8 -7.48 -11.53 -14.38
N ILE A 9 -7.45 -10.20 -14.52
CA ILE A 9 -6.25 -9.46 -14.91
C ILE A 9 -5.14 -9.71 -13.88
N GLY A 10 -5.44 -9.56 -12.58
CA GLY A 10 -4.48 -9.84 -11.50
C GLY A 10 -3.97 -11.30 -11.52
N LEU A 11 -4.87 -12.26 -11.73
CA LEU A 11 -4.52 -13.67 -11.85
C LEU A 11 -3.60 -13.93 -13.04
N HIS A 12 -3.82 -13.26 -14.16
CA HIS A 12 -2.93 -13.34 -15.32
C HIS A 12 -1.51 -12.86 -14.98
N TYR A 13 -1.35 -11.75 -14.28
CA TYR A 13 -0.02 -11.28 -13.82
C TYR A 13 0.69 -12.33 -12.95
N GLY A 14 -0.03 -12.94 -12.00
CA GLY A 14 0.49 -14.02 -11.16
C GLY A 14 0.85 -15.28 -11.96
N HIS A 15 0.03 -15.66 -12.94
CA HIS A 15 0.30 -16.78 -13.81
C HIS A 15 1.58 -16.58 -14.64
N VAL A 16 1.78 -15.38 -15.20
CA VAL A 16 3.00 -15.02 -15.92
C VAL A 16 4.23 -15.09 -15.02
N LEU A 17 4.10 -14.66 -13.75
CA LEU A 17 5.19 -14.72 -12.76
C LEU A 17 5.67 -16.15 -12.52
N ILE A 18 4.74 -17.11 -12.43
CA ILE A 18 5.05 -18.52 -12.14
C ILE A 18 5.56 -19.25 -13.38
N HIS A 19 4.97 -18.99 -14.55
CA HIS A 19 5.21 -19.79 -15.75
C HIS A 19 6.48 -19.40 -16.51
N PHE A 20 6.77 -18.10 -16.63
CA PHE A 20 7.97 -17.63 -17.33
C PHE A 20 9.13 -17.58 -16.35
N GLN A 21 10.31 -18.12 -16.71
CA GLN A 21 11.49 -18.10 -15.84
C GLN A 21 12.36 -16.84 -16.07
N ASP A 22 12.41 -16.34 -17.31
CA ASP A 22 13.23 -15.18 -17.67
C ASP A 22 12.60 -13.84 -17.22
N HIS A 23 13.42 -12.99 -16.58
CA HIS A 23 13.00 -11.66 -16.13
C HIS A 23 12.49 -10.77 -17.27
N LEU A 24 13.17 -10.79 -18.42
CA LEU A 24 12.80 -9.98 -19.58
C LEU A 24 11.47 -10.43 -20.20
N SER A 25 11.23 -11.74 -20.26
CA SER A 25 10.00 -12.31 -20.79
C SER A 25 8.78 -11.94 -19.92
N ARG A 26 8.94 -12.00 -18.58
CA ARG A 26 7.92 -11.54 -17.61
C ARG A 26 7.59 -10.07 -17.82
N LEU A 27 8.62 -9.21 -17.82
CA LEU A 27 8.45 -7.76 -17.97
C LEU A 27 7.80 -7.40 -19.29
N LYS A 28 8.19 -8.05 -20.40
CA LYS A 28 7.60 -7.80 -21.71
C LYS A 28 6.10 -8.06 -21.70
N GLN A 29 5.65 -9.16 -21.11
CA GLN A 29 4.23 -9.49 -21.04
C GLN A 29 3.46 -8.52 -20.15
N TRP A 30 4.00 -8.19 -18.97
CA TRP A 30 3.34 -7.26 -18.05
C TRP A 30 3.26 -5.85 -18.62
N LEU A 31 4.33 -5.36 -19.25
CA LEU A 31 4.34 -4.03 -19.89
C LEU A 31 3.42 -3.99 -21.11
N LEU A 32 3.42 -5.04 -21.94
CA LEU A 32 2.54 -5.11 -23.11
C LEU A 32 1.07 -5.10 -22.69
N LEU A 33 0.69 -5.95 -21.73
CA LEU A 33 -0.68 -6.03 -21.24
C LEU A 33 -1.08 -4.76 -20.48
N GLY A 34 -0.17 -4.19 -19.69
CA GLY A 34 -0.36 -2.93 -18.98
C GLY A 34 -0.61 -1.76 -19.92
N LEU A 35 0.23 -1.60 -20.96
CA LEU A 35 0.06 -0.56 -21.98
C LEU A 35 -1.21 -0.78 -22.83
N ALA A 36 -1.54 -2.02 -23.16
CA ALA A 36 -2.78 -2.34 -23.89
C ALA A 36 -4.03 -1.96 -23.06
N LEU A 37 -4.05 -2.30 -21.77
CA LEU A 37 -5.16 -1.93 -20.88
C LEU A 37 -5.25 -0.42 -20.65
N LEU A 38 -4.12 0.25 -20.52
CA LEU A 38 -4.06 1.69 -20.32
C LEU A 38 -4.56 2.43 -21.56
N THR A 39 -4.09 2.05 -22.76
CA THR A 39 -4.57 2.63 -24.02
C THR A 39 -6.05 2.35 -24.23
N LEU A 40 -6.52 1.11 -24.00
CA LEU A 40 -7.93 0.74 -24.07
C LEU A 40 -8.78 1.61 -23.12
N GLY A 41 -8.37 1.76 -21.86
CA GLY A 41 -9.09 2.56 -20.88
C GLY A 41 -9.22 4.03 -21.26
N PHE A 42 -8.14 4.63 -21.80
CA PHE A 42 -8.18 6.01 -22.31
C PHE A 42 -9.02 6.15 -23.58
N VAL A 43 -8.92 5.23 -24.53
CA VAL A 43 -9.74 5.25 -25.75
C VAL A 43 -11.22 5.19 -25.36
N LEU A 44 -11.63 4.28 -24.48
CA LEU A 44 -13.02 4.20 -24.02
C LEU A 44 -13.51 5.51 -23.38
N HIS A 45 -12.62 6.23 -22.70
CA HIS A 45 -12.94 7.51 -22.09
C HIS A 45 -13.08 8.63 -23.14
N PHE A 46 -12.09 8.79 -24.03
CA PHE A 46 -12.06 9.85 -25.03
C PHE A 46 -13.09 9.67 -26.14
N THR A 47 -13.44 8.43 -26.49
CA THR A 47 -14.52 8.13 -27.44
C THR A 47 -15.92 8.31 -26.82
N HIS A 48 -16.01 8.81 -25.57
CA HIS A 48 -17.26 9.01 -24.82
C HIS A 48 -18.11 7.75 -24.63
N ALA A 49 -17.56 6.56 -24.88
CA ALA A 49 -18.29 5.31 -24.74
C ALA A 49 -18.59 5.01 -23.26
N ILE A 50 -17.58 5.11 -22.40
CA ILE A 50 -17.72 4.89 -20.96
C ILE A 50 -16.85 5.88 -20.18
N PRO A 51 -17.42 6.84 -19.44
CA PRO A 51 -16.64 7.79 -18.66
C PRO A 51 -15.89 7.10 -17.52
N LEU A 52 -14.75 7.68 -17.13
CA LEU A 52 -13.99 7.26 -15.97
C LEU A 52 -14.78 7.62 -14.71
N ASN A 53 -15.36 6.62 -14.05
CA ASN A 53 -16.07 6.82 -12.80
C ASN A 53 -15.61 5.82 -11.74
N LYS A 54 -15.02 6.38 -10.67
CA LYS A 54 -14.52 5.62 -9.52
C LYS A 54 -15.64 4.99 -8.70
N GLN A 55 -16.77 5.69 -8.51
CA GLN A 55 -17.88 5.20 -7.68
C GLN A 55 -18.61 4.03 -8.34
N LEU A 56 -18.79 4.09 -9.65
CA LEU A 56 -19.43 3.02 -10.42
C LEU A 56 -18.45 1.91 -10.82
N TYR A 57 -17.16 2.05 -10.51
CA TYR A 57 -16.09 1.12 -10.88
C TYR A 57 -16.21 0.69 -12.35
N THR A 58 -16.26 1.68 -13.25
CA THR A 58 -16.55 1.48 -14.67
C THR A 58 -15.44 0.69 -15.37
N LEU A 59 -15.75 0.07 -16.51
CA LEU A 59 -14.77 -0.72 -17.26
C LEU A 59 -13.57 0.11 -17.73
N SER A 60 -13.78 1.35 -18.18
CA SER A 60 -12.69 2.26 -18.54
C SER A 60 -11.80 2.55 -17.33
N TYR A 61 -12.40 2.77 -16.15
CA TYR A 61 -11.65 2.97 -14.90
C TYR A 61 -10.83 1.74 -14.51
N VAL A 62 -11.40 0.54 -14.60
CA VAL A 62 -10.68 -0.71 -14.34
C VAL A 62 -9.52 -0.90 -15.31
N CYS A 63 -9.71 -0.64 -16.60
CA CYS A 63 -8.64 -0.77 -17.59
C CYS A 63 -7.49 0.20 -17.33
N VAL A 64 -7.79 1.47 -17.05
CA VAL A 64 -6.75 2.47 -16.72
C VAL A 64 -6.02 2.10 -15.43
N THR A 65 -6.75 1.76 -14.36
CA THR A 65 -6.13 1.45 -13.06
C THR A 65 -5.33 0.16 -13.07
N SER A 66 -5.83 -0.89 -13.73
CA SER A 66 -5.08 -2.14 -13.91
C SER A 66 -3.85 -1.97 -14.81
N GLY A 67 -3.95 -1.18 -15.87
CA GLY A 67 -2.82 -0.81 -16.72
C GLY A 67 -1.75 -0.02 -15.96
N ALA A 68 -2.15 0.98 -15.17
CA ALA A 68 -1.23 1.73 -14.32
C ALA A 68 -0.59 0.84 -13.24
N ALA A 69 -1.38 -0.03 -12.59
CA ALA A 69 -0.86 -0.99 -11.60
C ALA A 69 0.18 -1.93 -12.22
N ALA A 70 0.01 -2.36 -13.46
CA ALA A 70 0.97 -3.18 -14.18
C ALA A 70 2.32 -2.49 -14.40
N LEU A 71 2.30 -1.20 -14.75
CA LEU A 71 3.51 -0.40 -14.92
C LEU A 71 4.23 -0.21 -13.58
N VAL A 72 3.49 0.11 -12.52
CA VAL A 72 4.05 0.24 -11.17
C VAL A 72 4.61 -1.09 -10.67
N PHE A 73 3.92 -2.19 -10.90
CA PHE A 73 4.38 -3.53 -10.55
C PHE A 73 5.65 -3.90 -11.32
N SER A 74 5.70 -3.64 -12.63
CA SER A 74 6.88 -3.87 -13.46
C SER A 74 8.08 -3.04 -13.00
N ALA A 75 7.87 -1.76 -12.67
CA ALA A 75 8.91 -0.89 -12.14
C ALA A 75 9.43 -1.40 -10.78
N SER A 76 8.53 -1.77 -9.87
CA SER A 76 8.88 -2.33 -8.57
C SER A 76 9.69 -3.62 -8.70
N TYR A 77 9.31 -4.51 -9.64
CA TYR A 77 10.03 -5.74 -9.95
C TYR A 77 11.45 -5.47 -10.46
N VAL A 78 11.63 -4.50 -11.38
CA VAL A 78 12.96 -4.10 -11.86
C VAL A 78 13.82 -3.59 -10.69
N MET A 79 13.29 -2.72 -9.85
CA MET A 79 14.03 -2.15 -8.72
C MET A 79 14.47 -3.21 -7.70
N VAL A 80 13.59 -4.15 -7.35
CA VAL A 80 13.84 -5.14 -6.29
C VAL A 80 14.61 -6.35 -6.82
N ASP A 81 14.17 -6.93 -7.94
CA ASP A 81 14.66 -8.22 -8.41
C ASP A 81 15.81 -8.11 -9.42
N ILE A 82 15.84 -7.05 -10.25
CA ILE A 82 16.91 -6.87 -11.25
C ILE A 82 18.05 -6.00 -10.70
N TRP A 83 17.73 -4.84 -10.12
CA TRP A 83 18.74 -3.95 -9.52
C TRP A 83 19.19 -4.40 -8.12
N GLY A 84 18.52 -5.39 -7.52
CA GLY A 84 18.95 -5.97 -6.26
C GLY A 84 18.81 -5.05 -5.05
N LEU A 85 17.96 -4.01 -5.11
CA LEU A 85 17.72 -3.05 -4.02
C LEU A 85 16.93 -3.66 -2.84
N LYS A 86 17.08 -4.96 -2.60
CA LYS A 86 16.30 -5.74 -1.63
C LYS A 86 16.37 -5.15 -0.21
N LEU A 87 17.53 -4.61 0.18
CA LEU A 87 17.75 -4.03 1.52
C LEU A 87 16.79 -2.87 1.82
N LEU A 88 16.55 -1.99 0.84
CA LEU A 88 15.64 -0.84 1.01
C LEU A 88 14.18 -1.27 1.18
N PHE A 89 13.82 -2.44 0.62
CA PHE A 89 12.46 -2.99 0.66
C PHE A 89 12.25 -4.02 1.78
N VAL A 90 13.26 -4.30 2.63
CA VAL A 90 13.13 -5.16 3.80
C VAL A 90 12.01 -4.72 4.76
N PRO A 91 11.88 -3.44 5.18
CA PRO A 91 10.80 -3.04 6.07
C PRO A 91 9.42 -3.24 5.41
N PHE A 92 9.30 -2.98 4.11
CA PHE A 92 8.08 -3.25 3.35
C PHE A 92 7.74 -4.75 3.33
N LYS A 93 8.74 -5.62 3.20
CA LYS A 93 8.55 -7.08 3.29
C LYS A 93 8.02 -7.48 4.66
N TRP A 94 8.58 -6.96 5.75
CA TRP A 94 8.12 -7.29 7.11
C TRP A 94 6.67 -6.87 7.35
N ILE A 95 6.33 -5.62 6.98
CA ILE A 95 4.96 -5.11 7.04
C ILE A 95 4.04 -5.97 6.19
N GLY A 96 4.44 -6.31 4.96
CA GLY A 96 3.65 -7.13 4.04
C GLY A 96 3.37 -8.54 4.57
N MET A 97 4.36 -9.17 5.22
CA MET A 97 4.19 -10.51 5.81
C MET A 97 3.25 -10.52 7.02
N ASN A 98 3.11 -9.38 7.71
CA ASN A 98 2.21 -9.18 8.85
C ASN A 98 1.08 -8.19 8.52
N ALA A 99 0.68 -8.09 7.24
CA ALA A 99 -0.21 -7.02 6.77
C ALA A 99 -1.56 -6.99 7.48
N MET A 100 -2.14 -8.15 7.80
CA MET A 100 -3.43 -8.23 8.48
C MET A 100 -3.37 -7.63 9.89
N LEU A 101 -2.33 -7.99 10.66
CA LEU A 101 -2.12 -7.45 12.00
C LEU A 101 -1.93 -5.93 11.96
N VAL A 102 -1.07 -5.46 11.05
CA VAL A 102 -0.80 -4.03 10.89
C VAL A 102 -2.06 -3.30 10.46
N TYR A 103 -2.87 -3.86 9.56
CA TYR A 103 -4.15 -3.27 9.15
C TYR A 103 -5.12 -3.12 10.34
N VAL A 104 -5.37 -4.21 11.08
CA VAL A 104 -6.33 -4.22 12.20
C VAL A 104 -5.85 -3.33 13.35
N MET A 105 -4.56 -3.36 13.68
CA MET A 105 -4.06 -2.61 14.84
C MET A 105 -3.76 -1.15 14.52
N ALA A 106 -3.18 -0.86 13.35
CA ALA A 106 -2.78 0.49 12.94
C ALA A 106 -3.90 1.22 12.21
N ALA A 107 -4.41 0.66 11.10
CA ALA A 107 -5.27 1.36 10.17
C ALA A 107 -6.73 1.48 10.66
N GLU A 108 -7.27 0.40 11.24
CA GLU A 108 -8.60 0.44 11.91
C GLU A 108 -8.54 1.20 13.25
N GLY A 109 -7.36 1.68 13.66
CA GLY A 109 -7.19 2.52 14.83
C GLY A 109 -7.46 1.82 16.16
N ILE A 110 -7.52 0.48 16.21
CA ILE A 110 -7.77 -0.27 17.45
C ILE A 110 -6.69 0.02 18.49
N PHE A 111 -5.42 0.06 18.08
CA PHE A 111 -4.32 0.38 18.98
C PHE A 111 -4.38 1.82 19.48
N ALA A 112 -4.66 2.77 18.58
CA ALA A 112 -4.84 4.16 18.94
C ALA A 112 -6.04 4.33 19.88
N GLY A 113 -7.16 3.66 19.62
CA GLY A 113 -8.35 3.65 20.46
C GLY A 113 -8.07 3.07 21.85
N PHE A 114 -7.31 1.98 21.93
CA PHE A 114 -6.87 1.40 23.19
C PHE A 114 -6.01 2.38 24.00
N ILE A 115 -5.02 3.03 23.38
CA ILE A 115 -4.19 4.05 24.05
C ILE A 115 -5.02 5.27 24.46
N ASN A 116 -5.93 5.74 23.60
CA ASN A 116 -6.83 6.86 23.91
C ASN A 116 -7.84 6.53 25.02
N GLY A 117 -8.12 5.25 25.27
CA GLY A 117 -8.94 4.81 26.40
C GLY A 117 -8.32 5.13 27.76
N TRP A 118 -7.00 5.37 27.81
CA TRP A 118 -6.31 5.89 28.98
C TRP A 118 -6.12 7.41 28.82
N TYR A 119 -7.06 8.17 29.37
CA TYR A 119 -6.98 9.63 29.46
C TYR A 119 -6.43 10.06 30.82
N TYR A 120 -5.76 11.21 30.85
CA TYR A 120 -5.23 11.80 32.10
C TYR A 120 -6.00 13.09 32.40
N ASP A 121 -6.69 13.10 33.54
CA ASP A 121 -7.59 14.16 34.04
C ASP A 121 -8.83 14.47 33.16
N ASP A 122 -8.63 14.85 31.90
CA ASP A 122 -9.68 15.33 30.99
C ASP A 122 -9.83 14.45 29.75
N PRO A 123 -11.07 14.19 29.24
CA PRO A 123 -11.30 13.42 28.00
C PRO A 123 -10.67 14.05 26.74
N ARG A 124 -10.23 15.31 26.82
CA ARG A 124 -9.55 16.03 25.74
C ARG A 124 -8.01 15.88 25.78
N ASN A 125 -7.45 15.35 26.87
CA ASN A 125 -6.02 15.11 27.05
C ASN A 125 -5.72 13.61 26.95
N THR A 126 -5.88 13.08 25.73
CA THR A 126 -5.48 11.71 25.47
C THR A 126 -3.95 11.60 25.39
N LEU A 127 -3.41 10.44 25.77
CA LEU A 127 -1.97 10.14 25.67
C LEU A 127 -1.41 10.41 24.26
N VAL A 128 -2.20 10.11 23.22
CA VAL A 128 -1.85 10.39 21.83
C VAL A 128 -1.70 11.89 21.59
N TYR A 129 -2.66 12.69 22.05
CA TYR A 129 -2.59 14.15 21.93
C TYR A 129 -1.39 14.72 22.70
N TRP A 130 -1.09 14.19 23.88
CA TRP A 130 0.06 14.60 24.67
C TRP A 130 1.39 14.30 23.96
N ILE A 131 1.57 13.07 23.45
CA ILE A 131 2.76 12.66 22.69
C ILE A 131 2.92 13.56 21.46
N GLN A 132 1.84 13.78 20.71
CA GLN A 132 1.84 14.60 19.51
C GLN A 132 2.23 16.06 19.82
N GLN A 133 1.65 16.65 20.85
CA GLN A 133 1.94 18.04 21.27
C GLN A 133 3.35 18.21 21.82
N HIS A 134 3.78 17.34 22.75
CA HIS A 134 5.04 17.52 23.46
C HIS A 134 6.25 17.03 22.66
N VAL A 135 6.15 15.92 21.93
CA VAL A 135 7.28 15.32 21.22
C VAL A 135 7.42 15.89 19.80
N PHE A 136 6.32 16.07 19.07
CA PHE A 136 6.39 16.44 17.65
C PHE A 136 6.13 17.92 17.38
N ILE A 137 5.10 18.52 18.00
CA ILE A 137 4.73 19.92 17.73
C ILE A 137 5.69 20.90 18.42
N ARG A 138 6.03 20.66 19.70
CA ARG A 138 6.92 21.54 20.46
C ARG A 138 8.36 21.56 19.92
N VAL A 139 8.85 20.42 19.43
CA VAL A 139 10.22 20.31 18.87
C VAL A 139 10.31 20.98 17.50
N TRP A 140 9.29 20.79 16.65
CA TRP A 140 9.35 21.23 15.25
C TRP A 140 8.67 22.59 14.97
N HIS A 141 8.12 23.25 15.99
CA HIS A 141 7.51 24.60 15.94
C HIS A 141 6.46 24.81 14.84
N SER A 142 5.89 23.74 14.29
CA SER A 142 4.89 23.79 13.22
C SER A 142 3.93 22.63 13.34
N THR A 143 2.63 22.94 13.43
CA THR A 143 1.57 21.94 13.60
C THR A 143 1.48 20.99 12.41
N ARG A 144 1.65 21.48 11.18
CA ARG A 144 1.56 20.65 9.97
C ARG A 144 2.69 19.64 9.88
N VAL A 145 3.92 20.08 10.16
CA VAL A 145 5.09 19.21 10.11
C VAL A 145 5.09 18.25 11.30
N GLY A 146 4.65 18.70 12.48
CA GLY A 146 4.49 17.84 13.65
C GLY A 146 3.50 16.69 13.42
N ILE A 147 2.35 16.95 12.78
CA ILE A 147 1.39 15.89 12.40
C ILE A 147 2.01 14.91 11.41
N LEU A 148 2.69 15.40 10.36
CA LEU A 148 3.32 14.53 9.36
C LEU A 148 4.40 13.65 9.98
N LEU A 149 5.26 14.21 10.83
CA LEU A 149 6.30 13.47 11.52
C LEU A 149 5.70 12.44 12.49
N TYR A 150 4.62 12.79 13.20
CA TYR A 150 3.90 11.82 14.03
C TYR A 150 3.45 10.61 13.21
N VAL A 151 2.79 10.81 12.06
CA VAL A 151 2.33 9.68 11.22
C VAL A 151 3.52 8.85 10.73
N ILE A 152 4.58 9.50 10.26
CA ILE A 152 5.76 8.79 9.73
C ILE A 152 6.47 7.98 10.82
N PHE A 153 6.70 8.56 11.99
CA PHE A 153 7.48 7.91 13.04
C PHE A 153 6.63 7.02 13.96
N ALA A 154 5.48 7.52 14.44
CA ALA A 154 4.66 6.83 15.42
C ALA A 154 3.72 5.79 14.81
N GLU A 155 3.32 5.94 13.54
CA GLU A 155 2.51 4.92 12.87
C GLU A 155 3.36 4.06 11.94
N ILE A 156 3.98 4.64 10.91
CA ILE A 156 4.66 3.84 9.88
C ILE A 156 5.92 3.16 10.44
N LEU A 157 6.83 3.91 11.04
CA LEU A 157 8.09 3.35 11.54
C LEU A 157 7.88 2.43 12.75
N PHE A 158 7.00 2.80 13.68
CA PHE A 158 6.62 1.96 14.82
C PHE A 158 6.09 0.59 14.37
N TRP A 159 5.12 0.56 13.45
CA TRP A 159 4.58 -0.70 12.94
C TRP A 159 5.56 -1.46 12.04
N ALA A 160 6.46 -0.76 11.32
CA ALA A 160 7.56 -1.41 10.60
C ALA A 160 8.48 -2.19 11.55
N VAL A 161 8.82 -1.59 12.70
CA VAL A 161 9.66 -2.23 13.72
C VAL A 161 8.92 -3.41 14.38
N ILE A 162 7.65 -3.23 14.76
CA ILE A 162 6.85 -4.33 15.34
C ILE A 162 6.73 -5.49 14.35
N ALA A 163 6.42 -5.21 13.08
CA ALA A 163 6.34 -6.24 12.05
C ALA A 163 7.69 -6.95 11.85
N GLY A 164 8.81 -6.22 11.96
CA GLY A 164 10.16 -6.78 11.94
C GLY A 164 10.44 -7.71 13.13
N ILE A 165 10.04 -7.33 14.35
CA ILE A 165 10.17 -8.16 15.56
C ILE A 165 9.31 -9.43 15.41
N LEU A 166 8.04 -9.29 14.99
CA LEU A 166 7.16 -10.43 14.75
C LEU A 166 7.73 -11.39 13.70
N HIS A 167 8.31 -10.85 12.63
CA HIS A 167 9.00 -11.64 11.63
C HIS A 167 10.20 -12.40 12.22
N GLN A 168 11.01 -11.79 13.08
CA GLN A 168 12.12 -12.49 13.76
C GLN A 168 11.62 -13.59 14.71
N LEU A 169 10.46 -13.39 15.32
CA LEU A 169 9.80 -14.38 16.19
C LEU A 169 9.05 -15.47 15.41
N GLY A 170 8.95 -15.37 14.08
CA GLY A 170 8.22 -16.32 13.23
C GLY A 170 6.70 -16.30 13.42
N ILE A 171 6.15 -15.26 14.04
CA ILE A 171 4.72 -15.11 14.30
C ILE A 171 4.11 -14.37 13.11
N TYR A 172 3.18 -15.04 12.42
CA TYR A 172 2.43 -14.45 11.32
C TYR A 172 0.93 -14.65 11.57
N TRP A 173 0.22 -13.55 11.74
CA TRP A 173 -1.24 -13.61 11.86
C TRP A 173 -1.85 -13.79 10.47
N LYS A 174 -2.40 -14.98 10.22
CA LYS A 174 -3.15 -15.34 9.02
C LYS A 174 -4.61 -15.63 9.43
N LEU A 175 -5.56 -15.26 8.57
CA LEU A 175 -6.97 -15.61 8.70
C LEU A 175 -7.24 -16.95 8.01
#